data_AF-A0A8D3Y1G4-F1
#
_entry.id   AF-A0A8D3Y1G4-F1
#
_cell.length_a   1.000
_cell.length_b   1.000
_cell.length_c   1.000
_cell.angle_alpha   90.00
_cell.angle_beta   90.00
_cell.angle_gamma   90.00
#
_symmetry.space_group_name_H-M   'P 1'
#
loop_
_entity.id
_entity.type
_entity.pdbx_description
1 polymer ?
#
loop_
_entity_poly.entity_id
_entity_poly.type
_entity_poly.pdbx_seq_one_letter_code
_entity_poly.pdbx_strand_id
1 'polypeptide(L)' 'MRPILPTCVIAAGFALLTGCANPSVITLNDGREIQTMDTPEYDDESGFYEYEQLDGKPGKVNKDRVRTVREL' A
#
# COMPACT_ATOMS: atom_id res chain seq x y z
N MET A 1 -15.16 -15.19 44.05
CA MET A 1 -14.35 -15.23 42.81
C MET A 1 -15.32 -15.15 41.61
N ARG A 2 -15.05 -14.23 40.67
CA ARG A 2 -15.49 -14.12 39.24
C ARG A 2 -16.27 -15.30 38.60
N PRO A 3 -17.18 -15.06 37.61
CA PRO A 3 -16.76 -14.44 36.33
C PRO A 3 -17.83 -13.58 35.62
N ILE A 4 -17.58 -12.26 35.53
CA ILE A 4 -18.30 -11.32 34.65
C ILE A 4 -17.34 -10.68 33.63
N LEU A 5 -16.36 -11.44 33.12
CA LEU A 5 -15.26 -10.84 32.35
C LEU A 5 -14.94 -11.36 30.93
N PRO A 6 -15.55 -12.39 30.29
CA PRO A 6 -14.99 -12.84 29.02
C PRO A 6 -15.61 -12.20 27.76
N THR A 7 -16.62 -11.33 27.86
CA THR A 7 -17.40 -10.93 26.66
C THR A 7 -16.97 -9.59 26.03
N CYS A 8 -16.27 -8.70 26.73
CA CYS A 8 -15.92 -7.38 26.19
C CYS A 8 -14.62 -7.33 25.36
N VAL A 9 -13.84 -8.41 25.28
CA VAL A 9 -12.51 -8.36 24.64
C VAL A 9 -12.59 -8.50 23.11
N ILE A 10 -13.70 -8.99 22.55
CA ILE A 10 -13.82 -9.24 21.10
C ILE A 10 -14.08 -7.96 20.30
N ALA A 11 -14.63 -6.90 20.92
CA ALA A 11 -14.99 -5.66 20.21
C ALA A 11 -13.80 -4.73 19.91
N ALA A 12 -12.65 -4.92 20.56
CA ALA A 12 -11.48 -4.03 20.41
C ALA A 12 -10.49 -4.45 19.31
N GLY A 13 -10.69 -5.61 18.66
CA GLY A 13 -9.74 -6.16 17.68
C GLY A 13 -9.84 -5.57 16.26
N PHE A 14 -10.92 -4.87 15.92
CA PHE A 14 -11.18 -4.41 14.54
C PHE A 14 -10.76 -2.96 14.26
N ALA A 15 -10.29 -2.20 15.25
CA ALA A 15 -9.97 -0.79 15.09
C ALA A 15 -8.55 -0.49 14.54
N LEU A 16 -7.75 -1.51 14.21
CA LEU A 16 -6.35 -1.34 13.78
C LEU A 16 -6.10 -1.58 12.29
N LEU A 17 -7.11 -1.99 11.52
CA LEU A 17 -6.98 -2.23 10.07
C LEU A 17 -7.51 -1.06 9.23
N THR A 18 -7.54 0.16 9.78
CA THR A 18 -7.59 1.36 8.94
C THR A 18 -6.18 1.58 8.38
N GLY A 19 -5.75 0.71 7.48
CA GLY A 19 -4.70 1.07 6.53
C GLY A 19 -5.26 2.27 5.78
N CYS A 20 -4.75 3.47 6.09
CA CYS A 20 -5.01 4.65 5.30
C CYS A 20 -4.28 4.43 3.97
N ALA A 21 -4.86 3.60 3.10
CA ALA A 21 -4.40 3.39 1.74
C ALA A 21 -4.44 4.76 1.08
N ASN A 22 -3.26 5.34 0.86
CA ASN A 22 -3.10 6.64 0.22
C ASN A 22 -2.83 6.33 -1.26
N PRO A 23 -3.88 6.29 -2.11
CA PRO A 23 -3.73 5.82 -3.46
C PRO A 23 -2.75 6.73 -4.21
N SER A 24 -1.81 6.11 -4.91
CA SER A 24 -0.81 6.83 -5.70
C SER A 24 -0.87 6.37 -7.14
N VAL A 25 -0.49 7.26 -8.06
CA VAL A 25 -0.45 6.98 -9.49
C VAL A 25 0.97 7.14 -10.00
N ILE A 26 1.53 6.05 -10.48
CA ILE A 26 2.84 6.04 -11.13
C ILE A 26 2.61 6.16 -12.63
N THR A 27 3.05 7.28 -13.21
CA THR A 27 3.03 7.49 -14.67
C THR A 27 4.33 6.96 -15.26
N LEU A 28 4.23 6.00 -16.19
CA LEU A 28 5.37 5.45 -16.90
C LEU A 28 5.67 6.26 -18.17
N ASN A 29 6.90 6.12 -18.67
CA ASN A 29 7.35 6.75 -19.90
C ASN A 29 6.53 6.33 -21.14
N ASP A 30 5.92 5.14 -21.14
CA ASP A 30 5.00 4.68 -22.21
C ASP A 30 3.59 5.28 -22.11
N GLY A 31 3.32 6.15 -21.12
CA GLY A 31 1.99 6.73 -20.89
C GLY A 31 1.02 5.81 -20.14
N ARG A 32 1.48 4.65 -19.65
CA ARG A 32 0.69 3.81 -18.74
C ARG A 32 0.68 4.42 -17.35
N GLU A 33 -0.49 4.45 -16.74
CA GLU A 33 -0.68 4.85 -15.34
C GLU A 33 -0.91 3.59 -14.50
N ILE A 34 -0.09 3.40 -13.47
CA ILE A 34 -0.25 2.32 -12.52
C ILE A 34 -0.85 2.91 -11.26
N GLN A 35 -2.06 2.44 -10.93
CA GLN A 35 -2.71 2.79 -9.68
C GLN A 35 -2.27 1.83 -8.59
N THR A 36 -1.80 2.41 -7.50
CA THR A 36 -1.30 1.69 -6.32
C THR A 36 -2.21 2.01 -5.15
N MET A 37 -2.40 1.03 -4.26
CA MET A 37 -3.17 1.25 -3.03
C MET A 37 -2.41 2.16 -2.06
N ASP A 38 -1.08 2.08 -2.09
CA ASP A 38 -0.18 2.77 -1.19
C ASP A 38 0.96 3.46 -1.96
N THR A 39 1.68 4.34 -1.27
CA THR A 39 2.85 5.04 -1.80
C THR A 39 3.93 4.04 -2.24
N PRO A 40 4.50 4.18 -3.44
CA PRO A 40 5.60 3.34 -3.88
C PRO A 40 6.85 3.54 -3.02
N GLU A 41 7.44 2.45 -2.54
CA GLU A 41 8.74 2.45 -1.87
C GLU A 41 9.86 2.29 -2.90
N TYR A 42 10.93 3.09 -2.78
CA TYR A 42 12.11 2.94 -3.62
C TYR A 42 13.07 1.94 -2.99
N ASP A 43 13.37 0.87 -3.71
CA ASP A 43 14.38 -0.11 -3.35
C ASP A 43 15.70 0.25 -4.03
N ASP A 44 16.66 0.73 -3.23
CA ASP A 44 18.03 1.05 -3.64
C ASP A 44 18.87 -0.18 -4.01
N GLU A 45 18.59 -1.35 -3.43
CA GLU A 45 19.33 -2.60 -3.71
C GLU A 45 19.02 -3.12 -5.11
N SER A 46 17.75 -3.06 -5.50
CA SER A 46 17.30 -3.51 -6.82
C SER A 46 17.26 -2.37 -7.86
N GLY A 47 17.11 -1.12 -7.42
CA GLY A 47 16.91 0.05 -8.28
C GLY A 47 15.49 0.16 -8.84
N PHE A 48 14.51 -0.45 -8.17
CA PHE A 48 13.10 -0.47 -8.57
C PHE A 48 12.23 0.25 -7.52
N TYR A 49 11.15 0.86 -7.99
CA TYR A 49 10.04 1.25 -7.12
C TYR A 49 9.14 0.04 -6.92
N GLU A 50 9.00 -0.38 -5.67
CA GLU A 50 8.02 -1.36 -5.23
C GLU A 50 6.71 -0.66 -4.87
N TYR A 51 5.59 -1.27 -5.21
CA TYR A 51 4.28 -0.74 -4.88
C TYR A 51 3.28 -1.86 -4.73
N GLU A 52 2.24 -1.64 -3.93
CA GLU A 52 1.13 -2.58 -3.87
C GLU A 52 0.05 -2.19 -4.87
N GLN A 53 -0.31 -3.13 -5.74
CA GLN A 53 -1.37 -2.95 -6.71
C GLN A 53 -2.75 -3.08 -6.06
N LEU A 54 -3.79 -2.58 -6.71
CA LEU A 54 -5.19 -2.72 -6.26
C LEU A 54 -5.62 -4.18 -5.98
N ASP A 55 -4.92 -5.14 -6.59
CA ASP A 55 -5.11 -6.57 -6.42
C ASP A 55 -4.45 -7.15 -5.13
N GLY A 56 -3.81 -6.31 -4.30
CA GLY A 56 -3.02 -6.75 -3.13
C GLY A 56 -1.73 -7.48 -3.52
N LYS A 57 -1.26 -7.28 -4.76
CA LYS A 57 -0.04 -7.90 -5.28
C LYS A 57 1.11 -6.89 -5.26
N PRO A 58 2.30 -7.30 -4.81
CA PRO A 58 3.49 -6.47 -4.95
C PRO A 58 3.86 -6.35 -6.42
N GLY A 59 3.89 -5.11 -6.92
CA GLY A 59 4.41 -4.72 -8.22
C GLY A 59 5.77 -4.06 -8.07
N LYS A 60 6.61 -4.19 -9.10
CA LYS A 60 7.91 -3.52 -9.17
C LYS A 60 8.04 -2.81 -10.51
N VAL A 61 8.45 -1.54 -10.50
CA VAL A 61 8.70 -0.75 -11.70
C VAL A 61 10.08 -0.11 -11.63
N ASN A 62 10.84 -0.20 -12.72
CA ASN A 62 12.18 0.38 -12.76
C ASN A 62 12.10 1.92 -12.80
N LYS A 63 12.97 2.60 -12.06
CA LYS A 63 13.05 4.07 -12.03
C LYS A 63 13.22 4.70 -13.41
N ASP A 64 13.94 4.04 -14.32
CA ASP A 64 14.17 4.53 -15.69
C ASP A 64 12.88 4.55 -16.52
N ARG A 65 11.87 3.80 -16.09
CA ARG A 65 10.55 3.78 -16.74
C ARG A 65 9.55 4.70 -16.06
N VAL A 66 9.86 5.25 -14.89
CA VAL A 66 8.98 6.17 -14.17
C VAL A 66 9.18 7.56 -14.73
N ARG A 67 8.12 8.14 -15.28
CA ARG A 67 8.11 9.52 -15.76
C ARG A 67 7.79 10.47 -14.62
N THR A 68 6.78 10.15 -13.82
CA THR A 68 6.33 10.99 -12.71
C THR A 68 5.54 10.13 -11.73
N VAL A 69 5.73 10.36 -10.42
CA VAL A 69 4.87 9.81 -9.37
C VAL A 69 3.95 10.93 -8.89
N ARG A 70 2.65 10.68 -8.86
CA ARG A 70 1.64 11.63 -8.37
C ARG A 70 0.82 10.95 -7.29
N GLU A 71 0.75 11.57 -6.13
CA GLU A 71 -0.16 11.18 -5.05
C GLU A 71 -1.55 11.77 -5.34
N LEU A 72 -2.62 11.02 -5.03
CA LEU A 72 -4.01 11.48 -5.19
C LEU A 72 -4.56 12.11 -3.91
#